data_AF-S9R1M5-F1
#
_entry.id   AF-S9R1M5-F1
#
_cell.length_a   1.000
_cell.length_b   1.000
_cell.length_c   1.000
_cell.angle_alpha   90.00
_cell.angle_beta   90.00
_cell.angle_gamma   90.00
#
_symmetry.space_group_name_H-M   'P 1'
#
loop_
_entity.id
_entity.type
_entity.pdbx_description
1 polymer ?
#
loop_
_entity_poly.entity_id
_entity_poly.type
_entity_poly.pdbx_seq_one_letter_code
_entity_poly.pdbx_strand_id
1 'polypeptide(L)'
;MTDTDWDFEVADWNGDGAQDLFAIKHHGLSNHTEVHVLDGATSLSTYLGHYTTVFGQTDANWEFDVGDCNHDGTPDLLGVRRAGGTSGNVEVDILNGADDFSTVLQHSVTAISQTETQLDFNLVDWNRDSTLDLVVTKRNGTSNSTEVHVLSGATGFSEFLLHAGTALHQADGTWVFKLARRDETFLERLLDGGNGFDLVGIKRSGTANGPLPARKTNRKIPR
;
A
#
# COMPACT_ATOMS: atom_id res chain seq x y z
N MET A 1 -11.87 12.06 -12.77
CA MET A 1 -11.72 10.59 -12.71
C MET A 1 -10.24 10.36 -12.53
N THR A 2 -9.83 9.76 -11.42
CA THR A 2 -8.47 9.28 -11.26
C THR A 2 -8.31 8.09 -12.20
N ASP A 3 -7.29 8.15 -13.04
CA ASP A 3 -6.92 7.05 -13.92
C ASP A 3 -6.64 5.82 -13.04
N THR A 4 -7.38 4.73 -13.24
CA THR A 4 -7.15 3.46 -12.50
C THR A 4 -5.96 2.69 -13.06
N ASP A 5 -5.23 3.29 -14.01
CA ASP A 5 -4.02 2.75 -14.61
C ASP A 5 -2.77 2.92 -13.73
N TRP A 6 -2.90 3.63 -12.59
CA TRP A 6 -1.77 3.97 -11.73
C TRP A 6 -2.02 3.63 -10.27
N ASP A 7 -1.05 2.97 -9.66
CA ASP A 7 -0.87 2.89 -8.21
C ASP A 7 0.35 3.71 -7.77
N PHE A 8 0.31 4.20 -6.55
CA PHE A 8 1.34 5.06 -5.98
C PHE A 8 1.71 4.57 -4.59
N GLU A 9 3.01 4.37 -4.39
CA GLU A 9 3.56 3.92 -3.11
C GLU A 9 4.85 4.67 -2.79
N VAL A 10 5.34 4.53 -1.56
CA VAL A 10 6.52 5.26 -1.07
C VAL A 10 7.50 4.32 -0.36
N ALA A 11 8.78 4.45 -0.72
CA ALA A 11 9.91 3.79 -0.07
C ALA A 11 11.20 4.57 -0.38
N ASP A 12 12.26 4.35 0.39
CA ASP A 12 13.59 4.89 0.09
C ASP A 12 14.29 3.97 -0.93
N TRP A 13 14.29 4.36 -2.22
CA TRP A 13 14.81 3.55 -3.32
C TRP A 13 16.33 3.65 -3.44
N ASN A 14 16.89 4.84 -3.25
CA ASN A 14 18.32 5.10 -3.45
C ASN A 14 19.15 5.04 -2.16
N GLY A 15 18.53 4.80 -1.00
CA GLY A 15 19.17 4.68 0.30
C GLY A 15 19.66 6.01 0.87
N ASP A 16 19.09 7.14 0.44
CA ASP A 16 19.49 8.48 0.90
C ASP A 16 18.75 8.95 2.17
N GLY A 17 17.79 8.15 2.63
CA GLY A 17 16.96 8.42 3.81
C GLY A 17 15.71 9.26 3.53
N ALA A 18 15.53 9.78 2.31
CA ALA A 18 14.28 10.38 1.87
C ALA A 18 13.33 9.29 1.33
N GLN A 19 12.02 9.50 1.48
CA GLN A 19 11.03 8.63 0.86
C GLN A 19 10.82 9.06 -0.59
N ASP A 20 11.04 8.15 -1.53
CA ASP A 20 10.80 8.31 -2.95
C ASP A 20 9.36 7.91 -3.33
N LEU A 21 8.88 8.41 -4.46
CA LEU A 21 7.55 8.06 -4.98
C LEU A 21 7.69 6.99 -6.07
N PHE A 22 7.07 5.85 -5.85
CA PHE A 22 6.86 4.81 -6.85
C PHE A 22 5.52 5.07 -7.54
N ALA A 23 5.56 5.27 -8.85
CA ALA A 23 4.39 5.30 -9.71
C ALA A 23 4.35 4.02 -10.54
N ILE A 24 3.43 3.13 -10.22
CA ILE A 24 3.27 1.82 -10.86
C ILE A 24 2.17 1.92 -11.90
N LYS A 25 2.51 1.69 -13.16
CA LYS A 25 1.61 1.79 -14.31
C LYS A 25 1.18 0.40 -14.77
N HIS A 26 -0.13 0.14 -14.74
CA HIS A 26 -0.71 -1.15 -15.15
C HIS A 26 -0.53 -1.42 -16.64
N HIS A 27 -0.77 -0.40 -17.48
CA HIS A 27 -0.64 -0.48 -18.94
C HIS A 27 0.55 0.35 -19.45
N GLY A 28 1.75 -0.19 -19.28
CA GLY A 28 3.00 0.36 -19.80
C GLY A 28 3.07 0.42 -21.33
N LEU A 29 3.93 1.29 -21.86
CA LEU A 29 4.23 1.34 -23.31
C LEU A 29 5.02 0.11 -23.77
N SER A 30 5.67 -0.58 -22.83
CA SER A 30 6.34 -1.88 -22.99
C SER A 30 5.39 -3.09 -23.08
N ASN A 31 4.07 -2.89 -22.97
CA ASN A 31 3.07 -3.95 -22.77
C ASN A 31 3.26 -4.77 -21.48
N HIS A 32 3.93 -4.19 -20.50
CA HIS A 32 4.15 -4.75 -19.18
C HIS A 32 3.71 -3.73 -18.13
N THR A 33 3.67 -4.15 -16.88
CA THR A 33 3.58 -3.21 -15.75
C THR A 33 4.91 -2.46 -15.64
N GLU A 34 4.86 -1.13 -15.51
CA GLU A 34 6.05 -0.27 -15.44
C GLU A 34 6.15 0.40 -14.06
N VAL A 35 7.35 0.48 -13.50
CA VAL A 35 7.63 1.21 -12.27
C VAL A 35 8.45 2.46 -12.60
N HIS A 36 7.96 3.63 -12.20
CA HIS A 36 8.68 4.88 -12.32
C HIS A 36 8.97 5.42 -10.92
N VAL A 37 10.22 5.70 -10.62
CA VAL A 37 10.63 6.18 -9.28
C VAL A 37 11.02 7.65 -9.36
N LEU A 38 10.39 8.50 -8.56
CA LEU A 38 10.70 9.92 -8.42
C LEU A 38 11.40 10.17 -7.09
N ASP A 39 12.45 10.99 -7.15
CA ASP A 39 13.36 11.29 -6.05
C ASP A 39 12.71 12.20 -4.98
N GLY A 40 12.59 11.69 -3.76
CA GLY A 40 12.06 12.40 -2.60
C GLY A 40 12.97 13.55 -2.14
N ALA A 41 14.28 13.38 -2.21
CA ALA A 41 15.27 14.39 -1.85
C ALA A 41 15.22 15.62 -2.76
N THR A 42 14.73 15.48 -4.00
CA THR A 42 14.49 16.60 -4.92
C THR A 42 13.06 17.13 -4.90
N SER A 43 12.27 16.79 -3.89
CA SER A 43 10.83 17.13 -3.84
C SER A 43 10.07 16.60 -5.07
N LEU A 44 10.40 15.38 -5.49
CA LEU A 44 9.79 14.65 -6.60
C LEU A 44 9.97 15.35 -7.96
N SER A 45 11.03 16.14 -8.12
CA SER A 45 11.29 16.89 -9.36
C SER A 45 12.19 16.14 -10.34
N THR A 46 12.82 15.04 -9.92
CA THR A 46 13.68 14.19 -10.75
C THR A 46 13.23 12.73 -10.68
N TYR A 47 13.46 11.98 -11.76
CA TYR A 47 13.31 10.53 -11.76
C TYR A 47 14.62 9.87 -11.33
N LEU A 48 14.52 8.86 -10.47
CA LEU A 48 15.62 7.93 -10.14
C LEU A 48 15.68 6.79 -11.16
N GLY A 49 14.54 6.36 -11.71
CA GLY A 49 14.51 5.30 -12.70
C GLY A 49 13.14 5.03 -13.34
N HIS A 50 13.19 4.21 -14.39
CA HIS A 50 12.04 3.69 -15.12
C HIS A 50 12.31 2.22 -15.45
N TYR A 51 11.45 1.34 -14.96
CA TYR A 51 11.69 -0.09 -14.98
C TYR A 51 10.51 -0.80 -15.63
N THR A 52 10.82 -1.81 -16.45
CA THR A 52 9.83 -2.73 -17.02
C THR A 52 9.85 -3.99 -16.17
N THR A 53 8.74 -4.32 -15.53
CA THR A 53 8.66 -5.50 -14.68
C THR A 53 8.45 -6.77 -15.50
N VAL A 54 8.64 -7.94 -14.88
CA VAL A 54 8.23 -9.23 -15.47
C VAL A 54 6.73 -9.45 -15.52
N PHE A 55 5.94 -8.64 -14.82
CA PHE A 55 4.50 -8.70 -14.98
C PHE A 55 4.12 -8.18 -16.36
N GLY A 56 3.24 -8.92 -17.05
CA GLY A 56 2.51 -8.36 -18.18
C GLY A 56 1.65 -7.16 -17.77
N GLN A 57 0.78 -6.69 -18.66
CA GLN A 57 -0.19 -5.66 -18.28
C GLN A 57 -1.09 -6.18 -17.15
N THR A 58 -1.19 -5.41 -16.07
CA THR A 58 -2.13 -5.66 -14.98
C THR A 58 -3.40 -4.86 -15.16
N ASP A 59 -4.38 -5.07 -14.29
CA ASP A 59 -5.68 -4.43 -14.35
C ASP A 59 -6.20 -4.12 -12.94
N ALA A 60 -7.46 -3.69 -12.85
CA ALA A 60 -8.11 -3.34 -11.60
C ALA A 60 -8.23 -4.49 -10.56
N ASN A 61 -7.88 -5.73 -10.91
CA ASN A 61 -7.76 -6.83 -9.96
C ASN A 61 -6.40 -6.86 -9.24
N TRP A 62 -5.45 -6.03 -9.65
CA TRP A 62 -4.16 -5.90 -9.01
C TRP A 62 -4.14 -4.70 -8.06
N GLU A 63 -3.43 -4.85 -6.95
CA GLU A 63 -2.97 -3.76 -6.10
C GLU A 63 -1.47 -3.98 -5.86
N PHE A 64 -0.71 -2.90 -5.71
CA PHE A 64 0.72 -2.96 -5.47
C PHE A 64 1.09 -2.34 -4.12
N ASP A 65 2.18 -2.84 -3.55
CA ASP A 65 2.86 -2.26 -2.39
C ASP A 65 4.38 -2.37 -2.59
N VAL A 66 5.18 -1.65 -1.81
CA VAL A 66 6.64 -1.67 -1.89
C VAL A 66 7.29 -1.89 -0.53
N GLY A 67 8.36 -2.67 -0.49
CA GLY A 67 9.12 -2.91 0.74
C GLY A 67 10.26 -3.89 0.54
N ASP A 68 11.31 -3.78 1.35
CA ASP A 68 12.45 -4.71 1.33
C ASP A 68 12.02 -6.07 1.90
N CYS A 69 11.67 -7.00 1.03
CA CYS A 69 11.10 -8.30 1.39
C CYS A 69 12.16 -9.37 1.60
N ASN A 70 13.34 -9.20 0.99
CA ASN A 70 14.45 -10.16 1.04
C ASN A 70 15.65 -9.68 1.89
N HIS A 71 15.56 -8.50 2.51
CA HIS A 71 16.57 -7.87 3.36
C HIS A 71 17.87 -7.52 2.65
N ASP A 72 17.80 -7.17 1.36
CA ASP A 72 18.97 -6.74 0.59
C ASP A 72 19.19 -5.22 0.63
N GLY A 73 18.28 -4.48 1.27
CA GLY A 73 18.34 -3.02 1.41
C GLY A 73 17.74 -2.25 0.24
N THR A 74 17.21 -2.93 -0.78
CA THR A 74 16.50 -2.33 -1.91
C THR A 74 15.00 -2.63 -1.78
N PRO A 75 14.11 -1.64 -1.96
CA PRO A 75 12.67 -1.92 -1.97
C PRO A 75 12.26 -2.88 -3.09
N ASP A 76 11.55 -3.95 -2.75
CA ASP A 76 10.91 -4.88 -3.69
C ASP A 76 9.49 -4.43 -4.05
N LEU A 77 8.95 -4.93 -5.17
CA LEU A 77 7.56 -4.69 -5.57
C LEU A 77 6.67 -5.88 -5.21
N LEU A 78 5.70 -5.68 -4.36
CA LEU A 78 4.62 -6.62 -4.08
C LEU A 78 3.47 -6.39 -5.07
N GLY A 79 3.08 -7.41 -5.82
CA GLY A 79 1.85 -7.43 -6.61
C GLY A 79 0.81 -8.36 -5.98
N VAL A 80 -0.36 -7.83 -5.63
CA VAL A 80 -1.49 -8.59 -5.08
C VAL A 80 -2.55 -8.76 -6.15
N ARG A 81 -2.70 -9.98 -6.67
CA ARG A 81 -3.77 -10.33 -7.61
C ARG A 81 -5.00 -10.82 -6.84
N ARG A 82 -6.03 -9.98 -6.78
CA ARG A 82 -7.29 -10.23 -6.07
C ARG A 82 -8.13 -11.35 -6.68
N ALA A 83 -8.11 -11.46 -8.00
CA ALA A 83 -8.94 -12.38 -8.77
C ALA A 83 -8.33 -12.68 -10.14
N GLY A 84 -8.87 -13.70 -10.81
CA GLY A 84 -8.46 -14.10 -12.16
C GLY A 84 -7.28 -15.09 -12.19
N GLY A 85 -6.74 -15.43 -11.02
CA GLY A 85 -5.85 -16.58 -10.84
C GLY A 85 -6.59 -17.91 -10.94
N THR A 86 -5.82 -19.00 -11.03
CA THR A 86 -6.38 -20.37 -11.12
C THR A 86 -6.52 -21.04 -9.76
N SER A 87 -5.94 -20.46 -8.69
CA SER A 87 -5.96 -21.05 -7.35
C SER A 87 -7.31 -20.99 -6.64
N GLY A 88 -8.19 -20.05 -7.03
CA GLY A 88 -9.42 -19.75 -6.28
C GLY A 88 -9.24 -18.67 -5.20
N ASN A 89 -8.01 -18.26 -4.92
CA ASN A 89 -7.66 -17.36 -3.83
C ASN A 89 -6.93 -16.12 -4.34
N VAL A 90 -6.77 -15.12 -3.46
CA VAL A 90 -5.88 -13.98 -3.68
C VAL A 90 -4.44 -14.50 -3.75
N GLU A 91 -3.70 -14.05 -4.75
CA GLU A 91 -2.31 -14.46 -5.00
C GLU A 91 -1.39 -13.25 -4.85
N VAL A 92 -0.18 -13.50 -4.39
CA VAL A 92 0.84 -12.51 -4.10
C VAL A 92 2.12 -12.89 -4.79
N ASP A 93 2.70 -11.95 -5.52
CA ASP A 93 3.99 -12.08 -6.18
C ASP A 93 4.92 -10.96 -5.70
N ILE A 94 6.17 -11.27 -5.36
CA ILE A 94 7.19 -10.29 -4.97
C ILE A 94 8.25 -10.24 -6.06
N LEU A 95 8.49 -9.07 -6.63
CA LEU A 95 9.54 -8.83 -7.62
C LEU A 95 10.76 -8.16 -6.98
N ASN A 96 11.94 -8.68 -7.33
CA ASN A 96 13.22 -8.23 -6.77
C ASN A 96 13.59 -6.81 -7.22
N GLY A 97 13.65 -5.87 -6.28
CA GLY A 97 14.08 -4.50 -6.57
C GLY A 97 15.53 -4.42 -7.04
N ALA A 98 16.41 -5.25 -6.45
CA ALA A 98 17.85 -5.22 -6.74
C ALA A 98 18.23 -5.69 -8.15
N ASP A 99 17.30 -6.30 -8.90
CA ASP A 99 17.48 -6.66 -10.30
C ASP A 99 16.50 -5.95 -11.25
N ASP A 100 16.09 -4.75 -10.89
CA ASP A 100 15.17 -3.91 -11.68
C ASP A 100 13.80 -4.59 -11.91
N PHE A 101 13.32 -5.35 -10.92
CA PHE A 101 12.06 -6.10 -10.94
C PHE A 101 12.00 -7.18 -12.04
N SER A 102 13.15 -7.75 -12.39
CA SER A 102 13.30 -8.76 -13.44
C SER A 102 13.17 -10.21 -12.93
N THR A 103 13.21 -10.43 -11.61
CA THR A 103 12.99 -11.74 -11.00
C THR A 103 11.81 -11.74 -10.03
N VAL A 104 11.01 -12.81 -10.05
CA VAL A 104 10.03 -13.11 -9.00
C VAL A 104 10.75 -13.79 -7.84
N LEU A 105 10.88 -13.11 -6.70
CA LEU A 105 11.44 -13.66 -5.46
C LEU A 105 10.53 -14.74 -4.86
N GLN A 106 9.22 -14.47 -4.89
CA GLN A 106 8.23 -15.30 -4.25
C GLN A 106 6.90 -15.22 -4.98
N HIS A 107 6.26 -16.37 -5.17
CA HIS A 107 4.85 -16.51 -5.51
C HIS A 107 4.13 -17.18 -4.35
N SER A 108 2.96 -16.70 -3.95
CA SER A 108 2.21 -17.23 -2.82
C SER A 108 0.70 -17.19 -3.07
N VAL A 109 0.03 -18.26 -2.67
CA VAL A 109 -1.44 -18.34 -2.65
C VAL A 109 -1.89 -18.13 -1.22
N THR A 110 -2.61 -17.05 -0.96
CA THR A 110 -3.05 -16.71 0.39
C THR A 110 -4.23 -17.57 0.83
N ALA A 111 -4.58 -17.52 2.11
CA ALA A 111 -5.79 -18.13 2.63
C ALA A 111 -7.08 -17.32 2.33
N ILE A 112 -6.99 -16.21 1.60
CA ILE A 112 -8.12 -15.34 1.28
C ILE A 112 -8.74 -15.78 -0.05
N SER A 113 -10.04 -16.08 -0.05
CA SER A 113 -10.77 -16.40 -1.28
C SER A 113 -10.82 -15.20 -2.22
N GLN A 114 -10.64 -15.43 -3.53
CA GLN A 114 -10.77 -14.38 -4.54
C GLN A 114 -12.21 -13.82 -4.67
N THR A 115 -13.18 -14.48 -4.03
CA THR A 115 -14.58 -14.00 -3.97
C THR A 115 -14.78 -12.94 -2.90
N GLU A 116 -13.81 -12.73 -2.01
CA GLU A 116 -13.85 -11.66 -1.03
C GLU A 116 -13.69 -10.31 -1.73
N THR A 117 -14.44 -9.31 -1.26
CA THR A 117 -14.49 -7.97 -1.89
C THR A 117 -14.20 -6.88 -0.87
N GLN A 118 -13.93 -5.67 -1.37
CA GLN A 118 -13.67 -4.47 -0.54
C GLN A 118 -12.48 -4.64 0.42
N LEU A 119 -11.47 -5.36 -0.03
CA LEU A 119 -10.20 -5.52 0.67
C LEU A 119 -9.28 -4.35 0.31
N ASP A 120 -8.45 -3.92 1.25
CA ASP A 120 -7.29 -3.07 1.01
C ASP A 120 -6.06 -3.80 1.57
N PHE A 121 -4.95 -3.82 0.84
CA PHE A 121 -3.73 -4.56 1.20
C PHE A 121 -2.61 -3.60 1.63
N ASN A 122 -1.85 -4.00 2.63
CA ASN A 122 -0.67 -3.29 3.11
C ASN A 122 0.40 -4.29 3.55
N LEU A 123 1.67 -3.93 3.38
CA LEU A 123 2.82 -4.77 3.69
C LEU A 123 3.60 -4.17 4.86
N VAL A 124 3.66 -4.88 6.00
CA VAL A 124 4.31 -4.38 7.21
C VAL A 124 4.87 -5.51 8.08
N ASP A 125 5.99 -5.28 8.77
CA ASP A 125 6.46 -6.20 9.82
C ASP A 125 5.57 -6.10 11.07
N TRP A 126 4.52 -6.92 11.13
CA TRP A 126 3.45 -6.81 12.13
C TRP A 126 3.88 -7.42 13.47
N ASN A 127 4.51 -8.60 13.42
CA ASN A 127 4.92 -9.35 14.61
C ASN A 127 6.36 -9.05 15.06
N ARG A 128 7.09 -8.18 14.36
CA ARG A 128 8.49 -7.79 14.63
C ARG A 128 9.48 -8.94 14.46
N ASP A 129 9.20 -9.85 13.53
CA ASP A 129 10.14 -10.92 13.14
C ASP A 129 11.11 -10.50 12.03
N SER A 130 11.04 -9.23 11.62
CA SER A 130 11.78 -8.62 10.51
C SER A 130 11.29 -9.03 9.14
N THR A 131 10.39 -10.00 8.99
CA THR A 131 9.75 -10.32 7.71
C THR A 131 8.48 -9.49 7.56
N LEU A 132 8.23 -8.99 6.34
CA LEU A 132 7.02 -8.22 6.08
C LEU A 132 5.80 -9.15 5.98
N ASP A 133 4.76 -8.84 6.75
CA ASP A 133 3.46 -9.53 6.79
C ASP A 133 2.43 -8.80 5.93
N LEU A 134 1.48 -9.56 5.37
CA LEU A 134 0.39 -9.00 4.57
C LEU A 134 -0.79 -8.66 5.49
N VAL A 135 -1.08 -7.36 5.64
CA VAL A 135 -2.25 -6.87 6.35
C VAL A 135 -3.38 -6.58 5.37
N VAL A 136 -4.53 -7.20 5.63
CA VAL A 136 -5.72 -7.09 4.79
C VAL A 136 -6.83 -6.45 5.60
N THR A 137 -7.25 -5.27 5.15
CA THR A 137 -8.40 -4.57 5.72
C THR A 137 -9.65 -4.88 4.91
N LYS A 138 -10.63 -5.54 5.52
CA LYS A 138 -11.92 -5.81 4.90
C LYS A 138 -12.94 -4.78 5.37
N ARG A 139 -13.34 -3.89 4.46
CA ARG A 139 -14.19 -2.72 4.77
C ARG A 139 -15.62 -3.08 5.19
N ASN A 140 -16.14 -4.21 4.70
CA ASN A 140 -17.50 -4.67 4.97
C ASN A 140 -17.51 -6.10 5.55
N GLY A 141 -16.86 -6.28 6.70
CA GLY A 141 -16.78 -7.54 7.41
C GLY A 141 -18.14 -8.10 7.87
N THR A 142 -18.19 -9.40 8.18
CA THR A 142 -19.41 -10.06 8.71
C THR A 142 -19.70 -9.67 10.15
N SER A 143 -18.72 -9.08 10.84
CA SER A 143 -18.83 -8.50 12.18
C SER A 143 -19.63 -7.19 12.27
N ASN A 144 -20.21 -6.70 11.17
CA ASN A 144 -20.79 -5.34 11.07
C ASN A 144 -19.78 -4.21 11.38
N SER A 145 -18.50 -4.50 11.17
CA SER A 145 -17.38 -3.59 11.36
C SER A 145 -16.40 -3.71 10.19
N THR A 146 -15.43 -2.81 10.13
CA THR A 146 -14.22 -3.05 9.33
C THR A 146 -13.40 -4.13 10.04
N GLU A 147 -12.87 -5.12 9.32
CA GLU A 147 -12.05 -6.21 9.87
C GLU A 147 -10.60 -6.09 9.40
N VAL A 148 -9.66 -6.55 10.24
CA VAL A 148 -8.24 -6.68 9.92
C VAL A 148 -7.84 -8.14 10.01
N HIS A 149 -7.19 -8.61 8.95
CA HIS A 149 -6.57 -9.93 8.86
C HIS A 149 -5.09 -9.73 8.61
N VAL A 150 -4.24 -10.50 9.28
CA VAL A 150 -2.78 -10.42 9.09
C VAL A 150 -2.27 -11.80 8.74
N LEU A 151 -1.59 -11.92 7.60
CA LEU A 151 -1.01 -13.16 7.12
C LEU A 151 0.51 -13.08 7.24
N SER A 152 1.14 -14.11 7.82
CA SER A 152 2.56 -14.10 8.13
C SER A 152 3.42 -14.17 6.87
N GLY A 153 4.34 -13.22 6.69
CA GLY A 153 5.33 -13.28 5.61
C GLY A 153 6.29 -14.45 5.76
N ALA A 154 6.64 -14.81 7.01
CA ALA A 154 7.52 -15.94 7.33
C ALA A 154 6.95 -17.30 6.86
N THR A 155 5.63 -17.40 6.67
CA THR A 155 4.96 -18.60 6.13
C THR A 155 4.52 -18.43 4.68
N GLY A 156 5.00 -17.39 4.00
CA GLY A 156 4.58 -17.03 2.65
C GLY A 156 3.09 -16.69 2.55
N PHE A 157 2.59 -15.94 3.53
CA PHE A 157 1.21 -15.49 3.64
C PHE A 157 0.17 -16.63 3.72
N SER A 158 0.58 -17.81 4.21
CA SER A 158 -0.31 -18.98 4.31
C SER A 158 -1.00 -19.11 5.67
N GLU A 159 -0.44 -18.52 6.73
CA GLU A 159 -0.98 -18.56 8.09
C GLU A 159 -1.44 -17.19 8.60
N PHE A 160 -2.56 -17.13 9.33
CA PHE A 160 -3.02 -15.92 9.97
C PHE A 160 -2.32 -15.68 11.31
N LEU A 161 -1.73 -14.49 11.47
CA LEU A 161 -1.27 -13.95 12.76
C LEU A 161 -2.42 -13.28 13.53
N LEU A 162 -3.39 -12.71 12.80
CA LEU A 162 -4.56 -12.03 13.37
C LEU A 162 -5.78 -12.16 12.46
N HIS A 163 -6.95 -12.25 13.07
CA HIS A 163 -8.27 -12.12 12.45
C HIS A 163 -9.21 -11.43 13.44
N ALA A 164 -9.56 -10.16 13.21
CA ALA A 164 -10.33 -9.38 14.15
C ALA A 164 -11.25 -8.34 13.50
N GLY A 165 -12.45 -8.17 14.05
CA GLY A 165 -13.27 -6.98 13.83
C GLY A 165 -12.70 -5.78 14.59
N THR A 166 -12.70 -4.61 13.99
CA THR A 166 -12.26 -3.36 14.61
C THR A 166 -13.43 -2.64 15.27
N ALA A 167 -13.15 -1.57 16.02
CA ALA A 167 -14.19 -0.67 16.50
C ALA A 167 -14.77 0.25 15.40
N LEU A 168 -14.20 0.24 14.20
CA LEU A 168 -14.65 1.07 13.09
C LEU A 168 -15.88 0.44 12.44
N HIS A 169 -16.87 1.28 12.12
CA HIS A 169 -18.01 0.85 11.32
C HIS A 169 -17.57 0.35 9.94
N GLN A 170 -18.46 -0.39 9.28
CA GLN A 170 -18.25 -0.76 7.89
C GLN A 170 -18.06 0.49 7.02
N ALA A 171 -17.17 0.38 6.05
CA ALA A 171 -16.89 1.42 5.07
C ALA A 171 -17.29 0.95 3.67
N ASP A 172 -17.67 1.89 2.81
CA ASP A 172 -17.98 1.60 1.40
C ASP A 172 -16.74 1.81 0.49
N GLY A 173 -16.93 1.64 -0.82
CA GLY A 173 -15.88 1.83 -1.82
C GLY A 173 -15.31 3.25 -1.92
N THR A 174 -15.89 4.25 -1.22
CA THR A 174 -15.34 5.62 -1.17
C THR A 174 -14.20 5.76 -0.16
N TRP A 175 -13.96 4.74 0.66
CA TRP A 175 -12.84 4.69 1.59
C TRP A 175 -11.74 3.78 1.10
N VAL A 176 -10.50 4.16 1.37
CA VAL A 176 -9.33 3.27 1.33
C VAL A 176 -8.68 3.29 2.70
N PHE A 177 -8.18 2.14 3.14
CA PHE A 177 -7.38 2.01 4.34
C PHE A 177 -5.92 1.77 4.01
N LYS A 178 -5.04 2.56 4.60
CA LYS A 178 -3.59 2.37 4.52
C LYS A 178 -3.00 2.30 5.92
N LEU A 179 -1.93 1.54 6.09
CA LEU A 179 -1.14 1.55 7.31
C LEU A 179 -0.08 2.64 7.21
N ALA A 180 -0.01 3.49 8.22
CA ALA A 180 1.05 4.47 8.36
C ALA A 180 1.93 4.08 9.55
N ARG A 181 3.24 4.02 9.35
CA ARG A 181 4.17 4.00 10.49
C ARG A 181 4.12 5.35 11.16
N ARG A 182 4.02 5.35 12.49
CA ARG A 182 4.35 6.53 13.29
C ARG A 182 5.85 6.75 13.15
N ASP A 183 6.26 7.75 12.40
CA ASP A 183 7.63 8.23 12.46
C ASP A 183 7.82 8.96 13.80
N GLU A 184 8.97 8.78 14.44
CA GLU A 184 9.33 9.44 15.70
C GLU A 184 9.52 10.96 15.53
N THR A 185 9.24 11.53 14.35
CA THR A 185 9.59 12.91 13.99
C THR A 185 8.42 13.86 13.71
N PHE A 186 7.14 13.46 13.80
CA PHE A 186 6.06 14.42 13.52
C PHE A 186 4.86 14.51 14.47
N LEU A 187 4.65 13.65 15.48
CA LEU A 187 3.47 13.78 16.34
C LEU A 187 3.72 13.58 17.86
N GLU A 188 4.52 14.46 18.46
CA GLU A 188 4.32 14.75 19.89
C GLU A 188 2.99 15.50 20.06
N ARG A 189 1.90 14.76 20.36
CA ARG A 189 0.68 15.15 21.14
C ARG A 189 -0.66 14.65 20.60
N LEU A 190 -0.75 13.41 20.14
CA LEU A 190 -2.04 12.70 20.22
C LEU A 190 -1.86 11.18 20.34
N LEU A 191 -1.89 10.71 21.61
CA LEU A 191 -2.08 9.32 22.09
C LEU A 191 -0.87 8.37 22.02
N ASP A 192 -0.35 8.07 23.21
CA ASP A 192 0.58 7.00 23.63
C ASP A 192 1.70 6.60 22.65
N GLY A 193 2.94 6.95 23.03
CA GLY A 193 4.20 6.65 22.34
C GLY A 193 4.53 5.15 22.26
N GLY A 194 3.81 4.42 21.41
CA GLY A 194 4.14 3.08 20.99
C GLY A 194 4.67 3.04 19.56
N ASN A 195 5.77 2.30 19.34
CA ASN A 195 6.23 1.86 18.02
C ASN A 195 5.17 0.94 17.41
N GLY A 196 4.31 1.47 16.53
CA GLY A 196 3.22 0.72 15.92
C GLY A 196 2.73 1.37 14.63
N PHE A 197 1.84 0.66 13.95
CA PHE A 197 1.18 1.14 12.74
C PHE A 197 -0.19 1.70 13.08
N ASP A 198 -0.51 2.86 12.52
CA ASP A 198 -1.87 3.39 12.55
C ASP A 198 -2.61 2.94 11.30
N LEU A 199 -3.82 2.39 11.48
CA LEU A 199 -4.75 2.17 10.40
C LEU A 199 -5.47 3.47 10.06
N VAL A 200 -5.13 4.06 8.91
CA VAL A 200 -5.66 5.34 8.45
C VAL A 200 -6.72 5.11 7.38
N GLY A 201 -7.95 5.55 7.66
CA GLY A 201 -9.03 5.58 6.67
C GLY A 201 -9.06 6.90 5.90
N ILE A 202 -8.98 6.84 4.57
CA ILE A 202 -9.00 8.00 3.67
C ILE A 202 -10.29 7.96 2.86
N LYS A 203 -11.13 9.00 3.00
CA LYS A 203 -12.34 9.16 2.19
C LYS A 203 -12.04 9.85 0.87
N ARG A 204 -12.12 9.11 -0.23
CA ARG A 204 -12.01 9.61 -1.61
C ARG A 204 -13.30 10.36 -1.98
N SER A 205 -13.32 11.68 -1.82
CA SER A 205 -14.48 12.50 -2.23
C SER A 205 -14.50 12.72 -3.75
N GLY A 206 -15.59 12.33 -4.42
CA GLY A 206 -15.88 12.77 -5.77
C GLY A 206 -16.24 14.26 -5.82
N THR A 207 -15.63 14.98 -6.76
CA THR A 207 -15.78 16.42 -7.13
C THR A 207 -14.93 17.45 -6.37
N ALA A 208 -13.80 17.80 -6.96
CA ALA A 208 -13.27 19.17 -6.91
C ALA A 208 -14.10 20.04 -7.87
N ASN A 209 -15.26 20.55 -7.43
CA ASN A 209 -15.99 21.60 -8.15
C ASN A 209 -16.56 22.60 -7.13
N GLY A 210 -15.68 23.45 -6.62
CA GLY A 210 -16.01 24.61 -5.80
C GLY A 210 -14.71 25.36 -5.50
N PRO A 211 -14.70 26.71 -5.51
CA PRO A 211 -13.50 27.44 -5.12
C PRO A 211 -13.11 27.04 -3.70
N LEU A 212 -11.80 26.86 -3.47
CA LEU A 212 -11.22 26.60 -2.16
C LEU A 212 -11.95 27.45 -1.10
N PRO A 213 -12.46 26.88 0.00
CA PRO A 213 -13.05 27.68 1.05
C PRO A 213 -11.99 28.66 1.55
N ALA A 214 -12.26 29.96 1.34
CA ALA A 214 -11.38 31.03 1.78
C ALA A 214 -11.07 30.83 3.26
N ARG A 215 -9.78 30.84 3.60
CA ARG A 215 -9.29 30.80 4.99
C ARG A 215 -9.89 32.00 5.73
N LYS A 216 -10.96 31.77 6.51
CA LYS A 216 -11.44 32.76 7.48
C LYS A 216 -10.41 32.85 8.60
N THR A 217 -9.44 33.75 8.43
CA THR A 217 -8.60 34.18 9.55
C THR A 217 -9.46 35.06 10.45
N ASN A 218 -10.03 34.46 11.51
CA ASN A 218 -10.55 35.25 12.63
C ASN A 218 -9.38 35.77 13.46
N ARG A 219 -8.58 36.66 12.88
CA ARG A 219 -7.62 37.46 13.63
C ARG A 219 -8.42 38.64 14.19
N LYS A 220 -8.97 38.49 15.40
CA LYS A 220 -9.44 39.64 16.19
C LYS A 220 -8.22 40.53 16.43
N ILE A 221 -8.20 41.70 15.80
CA ILE A 221 -7.27 42.78 16.15
C ILE A 221 -7.80 43.38 17.46
N PRO A 222 -7.06 43.33 18.58
CA PRO A 222 -7.44 44.07 19.78
C PRO A 222 -7.40 45.57 19.48
N ARG A 223 -8.38 46.31 20.02
CA ARG A 223 -8.43 47.78 19.96
C ARG A 223 -7.29 48.41 20.74
#